data_AF-A0A1K2FE43-F1
#
_entry.id   AF-A0A1K2FE43-F1
#
_cell.length_a   1.000
_cell.length_b   1.000
_cell.length_c   1.000
_cell.angle_alpha   90.00
_cell.angle_beta   90.00
_cell.angle_gamma   90.00
#
_symmetry.space_group_name_H-M   'P 1'
#
loop_
_entity.id
_entity.type
_entity.pdbx_description
1 polymer ?
#
loop_
_entity_poly.entity_id
_entity_poly.type
_entity_poly.pdbx_seq_one_letter_code
_entity_poly.pdbx_strand_id
1 'polypeptide(L)'
;EELRPVAVPEAGLTLLPATSAIRTHVVTIDPEDACDEEGTDGAYDLARSGWKWEPEEGFGKQREVLGSLGGSPSYLEDDRLPVCPSCTGTMEFAAHLEEGITRETAMKLGGQLGYVFVCRPCREGAFLTD
;
A
#
# COMPACT_ATOMS: atom_id res chain seq x y z
N GLU A 1 3.59 7.07 -27.22
CA GLU A 1 2.77 5.84 -27.22
C GLU A 1 1.84 5.97 -26.02
N GLU A 2 0.51 6.01 -26.21
CA GLU A 2 -0.43 6.14 -25.09
C GLU A 2 -0.49 4.83 -24.31
N LEU A 3 -0.24 4.89 -23.00
CA LEU A 3 -0.36 3.75 -22.11
C LEU A 3 -1.84 3.35 -22.01
N ARG A 4 -2.15 2.10 -22.38
CA ARG A 4 -3.50 1.55 -22.31
C ARG A 4 -3.59 0.60 -21.12
N PRO A 5 -4.62 0.71 -20.26
CA PRO A 5 -4.86 -0.26 -19.20
C PRO A 5 -5.01 -1.67 -19.80
N VAL A 6 -4.19 -2.60 -19.35
CA VAL A 6 -4.28 -4.01 -19.74
C VAL A 6 -5.34 -4.67 -18.87
N ALA A 7 -6.30 -5.34 -19.51
CA ALA A 7 -7.25 -6.18 -18.80
C ALA A 7 -6.48 -7.32 -18.11
N VAL A 8 -6.56 -7.37 -16.78
CA VAL A 8 -6.05 -8.51 -16.01
C VAL A 8 -6.97 -9.69 -16.30
N PRO A 9 -6.48 -10.79 -16.90
CA PRO A 9 -7.33 -11.93 -17.23
C PRO A 9 -7.85 -12.60 -15.95
N GLU A 10 -9.08 -13.14 -16.00
CA GLU A 10 -9.70 -13.85 -14.87
C GLU A 10 -8.86 -15.07 -14.40
N ALA A 11 -8.06 -15.63 -15.31
CA ALA A 11 -7.06 -16.64 -15.03
C ALA A 11 -5.72 -16.21 -15.66
N GLY A 12 -4.67 -16.10 -14.83
CA GLY A 12 -3.32 -15.77 -15.28
C GLY A 12 -2.55 -17.01 -15.73
N LEU A 13 -1.76 -16.87 -16.79
CA LEU A 13 -0.70 -17.83 -17.11
C LEU A 13 0.45 -17.59 -16.13
N THR A 14 0.63 -18.50 -15.18
CA THR A 14 1.71 -18.48 -14.21
C THR A 14 3.05 -18.69 -14.92
N LEU A 15 3.77 -17.60 -15.23
CA LEU A 15 5.07 -17.64 -15.93
C LEU A 15 6.25 -17.97 -14.99
N LEU A 16 6.03 -17.91 -13.67
CA LEU A 16 7.01 -18.24 -12.64
C LEU A 16 6.48 -19.42 -11.82
N PRO A 17 7.32 -20.34 -11.29
CA PRO A 17 6.84 -21.45 -10.46
C PRO A 17 6.19 -21.02 -9.13
N ALA A 18 6.18 -19.71 -8.84
CA ALA A 18 5.55 -19.09 -7.69
C ALA A 18 4.63 -17.94 -8.13
N THR A 19 3.44 -17.86 -7.55
CA THR A 19 2.49 -16.75 -7.70
C THR A 19 2.35 -16.00 -6.39
N SER A 20 2.47 -14.68 -6.41
CA SER A 20 2.08 -13.83 -5.28
C SER A 20 0.59 -13.52 -5.37
N ALA A 21 -0.15 -13.68 -4.27
CA ALA A 21 -1.54 -13.28 -4.14
C ALA A 21 -1.66 -12.22 -3.05
N ILE A 22 -2.58 -11.28 -3.23
CA ILE A 22 -2.89 -10.26 -2.23
C ILE A 22 -4.17 -10.70 -1.51
N ARG A 23 -4.10 -10.77 -0.18
CA ARG A 23 -5.26 -10.96 0.68
C ARG A 23 -5.52 -9.67 1.44
N THR A 24 -6.72 -9.11 1.31
CA THR A 24 -7.12 -7.91 2.05
C THR A 24 -7.80 -8.32 3.35
N HIS A 25 -7.49 -7.60 4.41
CA HIS A 25 -8.11 -7.75 5.72
C HIS A 25 -8.56 -6.37 6.21
N VAL A 26 -9.85 -6.26 6.54
CA VAL A 26 -10.38 -5.04 7.16
C VAL A 26 -10.08 -5.12 8.65
N VAL A 27 -9.33 -4.15 9.17
CA VAL A 27 -9.05 -4.02 10.59
C VAL A 27 -9.94 -2.90 11.14
N THR A 28 -10.83 -3.24 12.06
CA THR A 28 -11.62 -2.28 12.81
C THR A 28 -10.84 -1.86 14.04
N ILE A 29 -10.46 -0.58 14.09
CA ILE A 29 -9.81 0.04 15.24
C ILE A 29 -10.91 0.60 16.14
N ASP A 30 -10.85 0.33 17.45
CA ASP A 30 -11.75 1.00 18.39
C ASP A 30 -11.40 2.48 18.43
N PRO A 31 -12.37 3.41 18.28
CA PRO A 31 -12.10 4.84 18.41
C PRO A 31 -11.40 5.24 19.73
N GLU A 32 -11.47 4.43 20.79
CA GLU A 32 -10.70 4.68 22.02
C GLU A 32 -9.21 4.29 21.92
N ASP A 33 -8.86 3.38 21.00
CA ASP A 33 -7.48 2.94 20.72
C ASP A 33 -6.79 3.79 19.63
N ALA A 34 -7.57 4.55 18.85
CA ALA A 34 -7.03 5.54 17.92
C ALA A 34 -6.53 6.74 18.74
N CYS A 35 -5.23 6.71 19.11
CA CYS A 35 -4.58 7.75 19.91
C CYS A 35 -5.07 9.16 19.54
N ASP A 36 -5.60 9.87 20.56
CA ASP A 36 -6.02 11.25 20.47
C ASP A 36 -4.89 12.17 19.98
N GLU A 37 -5.28 13.23 19.27
CA GLU A 37 -4.50 14.34 18.69
C GLU A 37 -4.18 14.20 17.18
N GLU A 38 -5.15 14.64 16.37
CA GLU A 38 -4.94 15.29 15.07
C GLU A 38 -3.95 14.59 14.11
N GLY A 39 -4.11 13.27 13.88
CA GLY A 39 -3.28 12.58 12.89
C GLY A 39 -3.74 11.16 12.62
N THR A 40 -4.17 10.90 11.38
CA THR A 40 -4.34 9.54 10.84
C THR A 40 -3.03 8.74 10.76
N ASP A 41 -1.89 9.36 11.10
CA ASP A 41 -0.54 8.79 11.03
C ASP A 41 -0.33 7.52 11.88
N GLY A 42 -1.17 7.28 12.91
CA GLY A 42 -1.08 6.08 13.74
C GLY A 42 -1.98 4.91 13.30
N ALA A 43 -2.96 5.13 12.42
CA ALA A 43 -3.98 4.12 12.10
C ALA A 43 -3.39 2.90 11.39
N TYR A 44 -2.41 3.13 10.49
CA TYR A 44 -1.73 2.05 9.81
C TYR A 44 -0.89 1.20 10.77
N ASP A 45 -0.12 1.83 11.66
CA ASP A 45 0.67 1.13 12.67
C ASP A 45 -0.18 0.30 13.60
N LEU A 46 -1.31 0.85 14.05
CA LEU A 46 -2.25 0.14 14.90
C LEU A 46 -2.85 -1.07 14.17
N ALA A 47 -3.29 -0.90 12.92
CA ALA A 47 -3.78 -2.01 12.11
C ALA A 47 -2.72 -3.09 11.86
N ARG A 48 -1.48 -2.67 11.57
CA ARG A 48 -0.30 -3.54 11.39
C ARG A 48 0.05 -4.29 12.68
N SER A 49 -0.06 -3.65 13.84
CA SER A 49 0.22 -4.26 15.15
C SER A 49 -0.78 -5.36 15.52
N GLY A 50 -2.02 -5.25 15.04
CA GLY A 50 -3.08 -6.25 15.19
C GLY A 50 -2.80 -7.55 14.41
N TRP A 51 -1.89 -7.52 13.43
CA TRP A 51 -1.40 -8.71 12.75
C TRP A 51 -0.44 -9.47 13.68
N LYS A 52 -1.03 -10.28 14.57
CA LYS A 52 -0.32 -10.91 15.70
C LYS A 52 0.85 -11.82 15.31
N TRP A 53 1.94 -11.58 16.02
CA TRP A 53 3.10 -12.44 16.21
C TRP A 53 2.71 -13.63 17.12
N GLU A 54 2.82 -14.86 16.62
CA GLU A 54 2.81 -16.06 17.47
C GLU A 54 4.27 -16.32 17.89
N PRO A 55 4.58 -16.46 19.20
CA PRO A 55 5.96 -16.55 19.70
C PRO A 55 6.81 -17.67 19.07
N GLU A 56 6.13 -18.71 18.59
CA GLU A 56 6.73 -19.92 18.05
C GLU A 56 7.05 -19.79 16.55
N GLU A 57 6.54 -18.74 15.90
CA GLU A 57 6.70 -18.43 14.48
C GLU A 57 7.49 -17.13 14.34
N GLY A 58 8.81 -17.21 14.53
CA GLY A 58 9.71 -16.05 14.58
C GLY A 58 9.61 -15.09 13.38
N PHE A 59 9.77 -13.79 13.66
CA PHE A 59 10.04 -12.61 12.78
C PHE A 59 9.29 -12.44 11.43
N GLY A 60 8.44 -13.37 10.98
CA GLY A 60 7.97 -13.43 9.58
C GLY A 60 6.66 -12.69 9.29
N LYS A 61 5.71 -12.65 10.24
CA LYS A 61 4.33 -12.23 9.95
C LYS A 61 4.16 -10.74 9.62
N GLN A 62 4.97 -9.85 10.19
CA GLN A 62 4.89 -8.42 9.84
C GLN A 62 5.26 -8.15 8.37
N ARG A 63 6.15 -8.96 7.77
CA ARG A 63 6.48 -8.84 6.34
C ARG A 63 5.41 -9.43 5.42
N GLU A 64 4.38 -10.08 5.99
CA GLU A 64 3.16 -10.49 5.28
C GLU A 64 2.21 -9.31 5.08
N VAL A 65 2.34 -8.26 5.89
CA VAL A 65 1.60 -7.01 5.70
C VAL A 65 2.28 -6.24 4.58
N LEU A 66 1.65 -6.26 3.40
CA LEU A 66 2.19 -5.64 2.19
C LEU A 66 1.79 -4.17 2.03
N GLY A 67 1.25 -3.54 3.06
CA GLY A 67 0.80 -2.14 3.04
C GLY A 67 -0.68 -1.95 3.37
N SER A 68 -1.27 -0.85 2.89
CA SER A 68 -2.66 -0.45 3.12
C SER A 68 -3.34 -0.01 1.83
N LEU A 69 -4.68 -0.03 1.81
CA LEU A 69 -5.49 0.45 0.69
C LEU A 69 -6.42 1.57 1.17
N GLY A 70 -6.39 2.72 0.49
CA GLY A 70 -7.16 3.91 0.82
C GLY A 70 -6.79 4.54 2.16
N GLY A 71 -7.64 5.47 2.62
CA GLY A 71 -7.37 6.26 3.83
C GLY A 71 -6.44 7.43 3.56
N SER A 72 -5.63 7.80 4.55
CA SER A 72 -4.58 8.79 4.43
C SER A 72 -3.22 8.10 4.34
N PRO A 73 -2.27 8.63 3.57
CA PRO A 73 -0.91 8.08 3.55
C PRO A 73 -0.27 8.25 4.93
N SER A 74 0.35 7.19 5.45
CA SER A 74 1.18 7.28 6.67
C SER A 74 2.60 7.70 6.30
N TYR A 75 3.23 8.54 7.12
CA TYR A 75 4.63 8.97 6.95
C TYR A 75 4.94 9.64 5.60
N LEU A 76 3.93 10.30 5.02
CA LEU A 76 4.09 11.10 3.81
C LEU A 76 3.72 12.55 4.10
N GLU A 77 4.67 13.45 3.89
CA GLU A 77 4.42 14.89 4.01
C GLU A 77 3.48 15.38 2.89
N ASP A 78 2.53 16.26 3.25
CA ASP A 78 1.47 16.77 2.34
C ASP A 78 2.01 17.50 1.11
N ASP A 79 3.20 18.11 1.20
CA ASP A 79 3.82 18.83 0.09
C ASP A 79 4.39 17.90 -1.00
N ARG A 80 4.45 16.59 -0.72
CA ARG A 80 4.86 15.56 -1.69
C ARG A 80 3.70 15.01 -2.51
N LEU A 81 2.46 15.42 -2.24
CA LEU A 81 1.30 14.91 -2.97
C LEU A 81 1.39 15.25 -4.46
N PRO A 82 1.34 14.24 -5.36
CA PRO A 82 1.52 14.48 -6.77
C PRO A 82 0.31 15.20 -7.37
N VAL A 83 0.58 16.05 -8.35
CA VAL A 83 -0.47 16.67 -9.18
C VAL A 83 -0.68 15.86 -10.45
N CYS A 84 -1.94 15.79 -10.90
CA CYS A 84 -2.27 15.10 -12.13
C CYS A 84 -1.70 15.85 -13.34
N PRO A 85 -0.95 15.18 -14.24
CA PRO A 85 -0.38 15.83 -15.42
C PRO A 85 -1.45 16.32 -16.41
N SER A 86 -2.66 15.75 -16.34
CA SER A 86 -3.75 16.01 -17.28
C SER A 86 -4.69 17.14 -16.83
N CYS A 87 -5.00 17.24 -15.52
CA CYS A 87 -5.93 18.25 -15.00
C CYS A 87 -5.33 19.20 -13.95
N THR A 88 -4.06 19.02 -13.57
CA THR A 88 -3.33 19.79 -12.54
C THR A 88 -3.90 19.71 -11.11
N GLY A 89 -4.97 18.95 -10.90
CA GLY A 89 -5.53 18.70 -9.57
C GLY A 89 -4.66 17.74 -8.74
N THR A 90 -4.67 17.91 -7.42
CA THR A 90 -4.05 16.99 -6.47
C THR A 90 -4.61 15.58 -6.63
N MET A 91 -3.75 14.57 -6.69
CA MET A 91 -4.18 13.17 -6.80
C MET A 91 -4.61 12.61 -5.45
N GLU A 92 -5.54 11.66 -5.47
CA GLU A 92 -6.05 10.96 -4.29
C GLU A 92 -5.10 9.82 -3.91
N PHE A 93 -4.83 9.65 -2.62
CA PHE A 93 -4.10 8.49 -2.12
C PHE A 93 -4.92 7.21 -2.33
N ALA A 94 -4.30 6.19 -2.93
CA ALA A 94 -4.96 4.92 -3.23
C ALA A 94 -4.44 3.77 -2.38
N ALA A 95 -3.14 3.74 -2.10
CA ALA A 95 -2.49 2.68 -1.33
C ALA A 95 -1.07 3.07 -0.95
N HIS A 96 -0.52 2.47 0.10
CA HIS A 96 0.92 2.33 0.24
C HIS A 96 1.30 0.85 0.28
N LEU A 97 2.52 0.55 -0.12
CA LEU A 97 3.06 -0.77 -0.35
C LEU A 97 4.36 -0.96 0.44
N GLU A 98 4.55 -2.17 0.95
CA GLU A 98 5.77 -2.57 1.65
C GLU A 98 6.56 -3.64 0.90
N GLU A 99 7.84 -3.76 1.24
CA GLU A 99 8.65 -4.87 0.77
C GLU A 99 8.12 -6.19 1.34
N GLY A 100 7.81 -7.13 0.44
CA GLY A 100 7.23 -8.41 0.82
C GLY A 100 8.15 -9.35 1.61
N ILE A 101 7.57 -10.51 1.95
CA ILE A 101 8.11 -11.52 2.88
C ILE A 101 9.52 -12.00 2.50
N THR A 102 9.72 -12.41 1.25
CA THR A 102 10.96 -13.08 0.81
C THR A 102 11.70 -12.24 -0.23
N ARG A 103 13.02 -12.35 -0.29
CA ARG A 103 13.83 -11.58 -1.26
C ARG A 103 13.50 -11.91 -2.72
N GLU A 104 12.99 -13.11 -2.96
CA GLU A 104 12.69 -13.64 -4.27
C GLU A 104 11.42 -13.01 -4.87
N THR A 105 10.45 -12.63 -4.01
CA THR A 105 9.15 -12.10 -4.43
C THR A 105 8.85 -10.69 -3.91
N ALA A 106 9.73 -10.12 -3.07
CA ALA A 106 9.56 -8.78 -2.54
C ALA A 106 9.61 -7.74 -3.66
N MET A 107 8.70 -6.75 -3.57
CA MET A 107 8.86 -5.50 -4.29
C MET A 107 10.16 -4.85 -3.83
N LYS A 108 11.01 -4.43 -4.76
CA LYS A 108 12.24 -3.72 -4.43
C LYS A 108 11.91 -2.24 -4.23
N LEU A 109 11.72 -1.83 -2.99
CA LEU A 109 11.44 -0.45 -2.61
C LEU A 109 12.66 0.21 -1.93
N GLY A 110 13.76 -0.52 -1.77
CA GLY A 110 14.97 0.05 -1.16
C GLY A 110 14.90 0.12 0.36
N GLY A 111 14.00 -0.63 0.99
CA GLY A 111 13.71 -0.57 2.42
C GLY A 111 12.73 0.55 2.81
N GLN A 112 11.99 1.08 1.84
CA GLN A 112 11.09 2.22 2.02
C GLN A 112 9.65 1.88 1.61
N LEU A 113 8.70 2.80 1.85
CA LEU A 113 7.30 2.64 1.45
C LEU A 113 7.08 3.14 0.02
N GLY A 114 6.27 2.39 -0.73
CA GLY A 114 5.80 2.81 -2.05
C GLY A 114 4.40 3.37 -1.96
N TYR A 115 4.15 4.59 -2.40
CA TYR A 115 2.84 5.25 -2.34
C TYR A 115 2.21 5.31 -3.73
N VAL A 116 0.94 4.95 -3.81
CA VAL A 116 0.14 4.93 -5.05
C VAL A 116 -0.91 6.03 -4.98
N PHE A 117 -0.92 6.87 -6.01
CA PHE A 117 -1.87 7.96 -6.17
C PHE A 117 -2.67 7.81 -7.46
N VAL A 118 -3.92 8.22 -7.42
CA VAL A 118 -4.82 8.15 -8.58
C VAL A 118 -5.56 9.46 -8.80
N CYS A 119 -5.66 9.87 -10.06
CA CYS A 119 -6.64 10.85 -10.50
C CYS A 119 -7.77 10.10 -11.20
N ARG A 120 -8.84 9.77 -10.46
CA ARG A 120 -9.97 8.99 -11.00
C ARG A 120 -10.63 9.65 -12.23
N PRO A 121 -10.83 10.99 -12.28
CA PRO A 121 -11.42 11.64 -13.45
C PRO A 121 -10.58 11.47 -14.72
N CYS A 122 -9.25 11.55 -14.60
CA CYS A 122 -8.34 11.47 -15.75
C CYS A 122 -7.82 10.05 -16.02
N ARG A 123 -8.03 9.11 -15.09
CA ARG A 123 -7.46 7.76 -15.10
C ARG A 123 -5.93 7.75 -15.12
N GLU A 124 -5.33 8.74 -14.48
CA GLU A 124 -3.88 8.84 -14.30
C GLU A 124 -3.48 8.24 -12.96
N GLY A 125 -2.28 7.67 -12.91
CA GLY A 125 -1.66 7.16 -11.68
C GLY A 125 -0.27 7.74 -11.49
N ALA A 126 0.12 7.92 -10.24
CA ALA A 126 1.49 8.26 -9.86
C ALA A 126 1.98 7.29 -8.77
N PHE A 127 3.27 6.99 -8.81
CA PHE A 127 3.93 6.14 -7.83
C PHE A 127 5.12 6.90 -7.24
N LEU A 128 5.17 7.00 -5.92
CA LEU A 128 6.27 7.62 -5.18
C LEU A 128 6.95 6.55 -4.33
N THR A 129 8.27 6.57 -4.28
CA THR A 129 9.03 5.90 -3.23
C THR A 129 9.65 7.00 -2.41
N ASP A 130 9.41 7.00 -1.10
CA ASP A 130 10.30 7.74 -0.20
C ASP A 130 11.65 7.05 -0.20
#